data_AF-Q3BDP2-F1
#
_entry.id   AF-Q3BDP2-F1
#
_cell.length_a   1.000
_cell.length_b   1.000
_cell.length_c   1.000
_cell.angle_alpha   90.00
_cell.angle_beta   90.00
_cell.angle_gamma   90.00
#
_symmetry.space_group_name_H-M   'P 1'
#
loop_
_entity.id
_entity.type
_entity.pdbx_description
1 polymer ?
#
loop_
_entity_poly.entity_id
_entity_poly.type
_entity_poly.pdbx_seq_one_letter_code
_entity_poly.pdbx_strand_id
1 'polypeptide(L)'
;MSASKKMSHRKAFVMIIFVWLWSTVWAIGPIFGWGAYTLEGVLCNCSFDYITRDTVTRSNIVCMYIFAFMCPIIVIFFCYFNIVMSVSNHEKEMAAMAKRLNAKELRKAQAGANAEMKLAKISIVIVTQFLLSWSPYAIVALLAQFGPIEWVTPYAAQLPVMFAKASAIHNPMIYSVSHPKFREAIASNFPWIITCCQFDEKEVEDEKDAEAEIPAGEQSGGEAVDNAQMKEMMAMMQKMQAQQQQQAAYPPQGYPPPPPQGYPPQGYPPQGYPPQGYPPQGYPPPQGPPPQGP
;
A
#
# COMPACT_ATOMS: atom_id res chain seq x y z
N MET A 1 -3.80 -3.34 -10.32
CA MET A 1 -2.77 -2.31 -10.06
C MET A 1 -3.33 -1.33 -9.04
N SER A 2 -2.69 -1.17 -7.90
CA SER A 2 -2.87 0.01 -7.04
C SER A 2 -1.54 0.76 -7.08
N ALA A 3 -1.54 2.01 -7.55
CA ALA A 3 -0.29 2.77 -7.66
C ALA A 3 0.29 3.04 -6.26
N SER A 4 1.61 2.86 -6.08
CA SER A 4 2.27 3.24 -4.83
C SER A 4 2.02 4.71 -4.53
N LYS A 5 1.54 5.02 -3.32
CA LYS A 5 0.94 6.32 -3.00
C LYS A 5 1.71 6.99 -1.89
N LYS A 6 2.67 7.84 -2.27
CA LYS A 6 3.47 8.63 -1.33
C LYS A 6 2.59 9.47 -0.39
N MET A 7 3.07 9.68 0.83
CA MET A 7 2.40 10.52 1.82
C MET A 7 2.43 11.98 1.37
N SER A 8 1.30 12.68 1.50
CA SER A 8 1.19 14.11 1.19
C SER A 8 0.99 14.92 2.46
N HIS A 9 1.52 16.14 2.51
CA HIS A 9 1.43 17.02 3.68
C HIS A 9 -0.01 17.17 4.21
N ARG A 10 -1.01 17.34 3.32
CA ARG A 10 -2.43 17.43 3.71
C ARG A 10 -2.92 16.19 4.47
N LYS A 11 -2.51 14.99 4.06
CA LYS A 11 -2.89 13.75 4.76
C LYS A 11 -2.13 13.61 6.07
N ALA A 12 -0.81 13.82 6.05
CA ALA A 12 0.02 13.76 7.26
C ALA A 12 -0.51 14.70 8.35
N PHE A 13 -0.87 15.94 7.98
CA PHE A 13 -1.47 16.92 8.89
C PHE A 13 -2.79 16.43 9.51
N VAL A 14 -3.72 15.91 8.70
CA VAL A 14 -4.99 15.34 9.20
C VAL A 14 -4.74 14.12 10.11
N MET A 15 -3.80 13.25 9.75
CA MET A 15 -3.42 12.08 10.57
C MET A 15 -2.79 12.51 11.90
N ILE A 16 -1.96 13.55 11.93
CA ILE A 16 -1.36 14.10 13.15
C ILE A 16 -2.44 14.70 14.05
N ILE A 17 -3.38 15.48 13.50
CA ILE A 17 -4.53 16.00 14.27
C ILE A 17 -5.33 14.85 14.90
N PHE A 18 -5.60 13.79 14.13
CA PHE A 18 -6.28 12.60 14.65
C PHE A 18 -5.49 11.95 15.79
N VAL A 19 -4.17 11.79 15.67
CA VAL A 19 -3.32 11.23 16.74
C VAL A 19 -3.38 12.08 18.00
N TRP A 20 -3.25 13.41 17.89
CA TRP A 20 -3.37 14.31 19.05
C TRP A 20 -4.72 14.16 19.75
N LEU A 21 -5.82 14.24 19.00
CA LEU A 21 -7.17 14.11 19.57
C LEU A 21 -7.39 12.72 20.20
N TRP A 22 -6.95 11.64 19.54
CA TRP A 22 -7.07 10.28 20.04
C TRP A 22 -6.29 10.08 21.35
N SER A 23 -5.02 10.49 21.38
CA SER A 23 -4.18 10.39 22.58
C SER A 23 -4.73 11.22 23.73
N THR A 24 -5.23 12.43 23.49
CA THR A 24 -5.85 13.26 24.54
C THR A 24 -7.15 12.63 25.06
N VAL A 25 -8.07 12.20 24.19
CA VAL A 25 -9.36 11.62 24.59
C VAL A 25 -9.17 10.41 25.52
N TRP A 26 -8.23 9.51 25.20
CA TRP A 26 -8.02 8.30 26.01
C TRP A 26 -7.11 8.50 27.23
N ALA A 27 -6.43 9.65 27.36
CA ALA A 27 -5.64 10.00 28.55
C ALA A 27 -6.37 10.94 29.53
N ILE A 28 -7.36 11.72 29.07
CA ILE A 28 -7.95 12.81 29.87
C ILE A 28 -9.03 12.35 30.86
N GLY A 29 -9.58 11.14 30.70
CA GLY A 29 -10.65 10.59 31.57
C GLY A 29 -10.39 10.75 33.08
N PRO A 30 -9.21 10.32 33.59
CA PRO A 30 -8.85 10.47 35.00
C PRO A 30 -8.82 11.91 35.53
N ILE A 31 -8.63 12.91 34.68
CA ILE A 31 -8.66 14.34 35.08
C ILE A 31 -10.10 14.78 35.43
N PHE A 32 -11.10 14.14 34.82
CA PHE A 32 -12.52 14.39 35.07
C PHE A 32 -13.16 13.35 36.01
N GLY A 33 -12.34 12.58 36.75
CA GLY A 33 -12.80 11.55 37.68
C GLY A 33 -13.27 10.25 37.02
N TRP A 34 -13.09 10.08 35.70
CA TRP A 34 -13.27 8.78 35.05
C TRP A 34 -11.98 7.97 35.17
N GLY A 35 -11.78 7.37 36.35
CA GLY A 35 -10.49 6.87 36.82
C GLY A 35 -9.72 7.96 37.58
N ALA A 36 -8.48 7.67 37.97
CA ALA A 36 -7.62 8.60 38.71
C ALA A 36 -6.16 8.51 38.25
N TYR A 37 -5.41 9.59 38.41
CA TYR A 37 -3.94 9.58 38.38
C TYR A 37 -3.43 9.66 39.83
N THR A 38 -2.60 8.70 40.23
CA THR A 38 -2.13 8.54 41.63
C THR A 38 -0.68 8.03 41.67
N LEU A 39 -0.11 7.95 42.87
CA LEU A 39 1.24 7.42 43.11
C LEU A 39 1.27 5.90 42.97
N GLU A 40 2.37 5.36 42.43
CA GLU A 40 2.56 3.92 42.25
C GLU A 40 3.94 3.42 42.73
N GLY A 41 4.09 2.09 42.83
CA GLY A 41 5.37 1.44 43.10
C GLY A 41 5.99 1.87 44.43
N VAL A 42 7.13 2.55 44.38
CA VAL A 42 7.81 3.11 45.57
C VAL A 42 7.32 4.51 45.96
N LEU A 43 6.19 4.96 45.42
CA LEU A 43 5.53 6.25 45.68
C LEU A 43 6.33 7.50 45.24
N CYS A 44 7.33 7.33 44.38
CA CYS A 44 8.14 8.43 43.82
C CYS A 44 7.74 8.84 42.39
N ASN A 45 6.67 8.26 41.83
CA ASN A 45 6.16 8.62 40.51
C ASN A 45 4.66 8.32 40.39
N CYS A 46 3.98 9.00 39.45
CA CYS A 46 2.55 8.84 39.22
C CYS A 46 2.23 8.02 37.96
N SER A 47 1.08 7.35 38.00
CA SER A 47 0.45 6.67 36.86
C SER A 47 -1.07 6.62 37.04
N PHE A 48 -1.79 5.99 36.11
CA PHE A 48 -3.23 5.76 36.26
C PHE A 48 -3.48 4.73 37.37
N ASP A 49 -4.58 4.89 38.11
CA ASP A 49 -4.99 3.93 39.12
C ASP A 49 -5.45 2.62 38.45
N TYR A 50 -4.66 1.56 38.62
CA TYR A 50 -4.95 0.18 38.21
C TYR A 50 -5.21 -0.76 39.39
N ILE A 51 -5.40 -0.20 40.59
CA ILE A 51 -5.63 -0.92 41.84
C ILE A 51 -7.12 -0.86 42.21
N THR A 52 -7.76 0.30 42.04
CA THR A 52 -9.17 0.47 42.42
C THR A 52 -10.10 -0.24 41.46
N ARG A 53 -10.82 -1.24 41.98
CA ARG A 53 -11.64 -2.18 41.19
C ARG A 53 -13.10 -1.73 40.98
N ASP A 54 -13.43 -0.47 41.24
CA ASP A 54 -14.78 0.07 41.00
C ASP A 54 -15.11 0.19 39.50
N THR A 55 -16.38 0.42 39.16
CA THR A 55 -16.86 0.46 37.77
C THR A 55 -16.29 1.64 36.96
N VAL A 56 -16.08 2.80 37.59
CA VAL A 56 -15.59 4.03 36.95
C VAL A 56 -14.12 3.84 36.58
N THR A 57 -13.28 3.44 37.54
CA THR A 57 -11.85 3.16 37.29
C THR A 57 -11.65 2.00 36.32
N ARG A 58 -12.38 0.88 36.51
CA ARG A 58 -12.28 -0.29 35.62
C ARG A 58 -12.71 -0.01 34.19
N SER A 59 -13.78 0.75 33.98
CA SER A 59 -14.23 1.10 32.62
C SER A 59 -13.23 2.01 31.90
N ASN A 60 -12.59 2.94 32.63
CA ASN A 60 -11.52 3.76 32.08
C ASN A 60 -10.31 2.92 31.66
N ILE A 61 -9.82 2.01 32.52
CA ILE A 61 -8.72 1.08 32.20
C ILE A 61 -9.05 0.26 30.95
N VAL A 62 -10.25 -0.35 30.88
CA VAL A 62 -10.65 -1.16 29.72
C VAL A 62 -10.65 -0.32 28.43
N CYS A 63 -11.12 0.94 28.50
CA CYS A 63 -11.06 1.86 27.36
C CYS A 63 -9.62 2.22 26.97
N MET A 64 -8.74 2.52 27.93
CA MET A 64 -7.31 2.77 27.64
C MET A 64 -6.66 1.57 26.93
N TYR A 65 -6.88 0.34 27.42
CA TYR A 65 -6.29 -0.85 26.81
C TYR A 65 -6.85 -1.14 25.42
N ILE A 66 -8.17 -1.03 25.21
CA ILE A 66 -8.77 -1.29 23.90
C ILE A 66 -8.39 -0.21 22.88
N PHE A 67 -8.54 1.07 23.23
CA PHE A 67 -8.44 2.16 22.26
C PHE A 67 -7.05 2.80 22.17
N ALA A 68 -6.34 2.98 23.29
CA ALA A 68 -5.00 3.58 23.27
C ALA A 68 -3.88 2.56 22.99
N PHE A 69 -4.09 1.27 23.29
CA PHE A 69 -3.08 0.22 23.09
C PHE A 69 -3.46 -0.76 21.96
N MET A 70 -4.55 -1.53 22.08
CA MET A 70 -4.87 -2.60 21.13
C MET A 70 -5.28 -2.10 19.74
N CYS A 71 -6.07 -1.02 19.64
CA CYS A 71 -6.51 -0.50 18.34
C CYS A 71 -5.31 -0.06 17.44
N PRO A 72 -4.33 0.75 17.92
CA PRO A 72 -3.10 1.00 17.19
C PRO A 72 -2.34 -0.28 16.79
N ILE A 73 -2.23 -1.26 17.70
CA ILE A 73 -1.55 -2.54 17.42
C ILE A 73 -2.22 -3.30 16.27
N ILE A 74 -3.56 -3.35 16.25
CA ILE A 74 -4.33 -4.01 15.18
C ILE A 74 -4.09 -3.30 13.83
N VAL A 75 -4.10 -1.96 13.81
CA VAL A 75 -3.80 -1.17 12.60
C VAL A 75 -2.37 -1.45 12.11
N ILE A 76 -1.39 -1.45 13.02
CA ILE A 76 0.01 -1.72 12.70
C ILE A 76 0.20 -3.15 12.16
N PHE A 77 -0.38 -4.15 12.83
CA PHE A 77 -0.35 -5.54 12.41
C PHE A 77 -0.97 -5.72 11.02
N PHE A 78 -2.16 -5.13 10.78
CA PHE A 78 -2.82 -5.18 9.49
C PHE A 78 -1.94 -4.57 8.38
N CYS A 79 -1.35 -3.39 8.62
CA CYS A 79 -0.45 -2.75 7.66
C CYS A 79 0.76 -3.64 7.31
N TYR A 80 1.49 -4.15 8.31
CA TYR A 80 2.67 -4.98 8.04
C TYR A 80 2.33 -6.36 7.46
N PHE A 81 1.22 -6.98 7.87
CA PHE A 81 0.73 -8.22 7.29
C PHE A 81 0.47 -8.06 5.79
N ASN A 82 -0.19 -6.98 5.38
CA ASN A 82 -0.41 -6.67 3.96
C ASN A 82 0.91 -6.39 3.22
N ILE A 83 1.88 -5.69 3.83
CA ILE A 83 3.21 -5.48 3.25
C ILE A 83 3.89 -6.83 2.99
N VAL A 84 3.97 -7.72 3.98
CA VAL A 84 4.60 -9.05 3.85
C VAL A 84 3.91 -9.89 2.77
N MET A 85 2.59 -9.94 2.75
CA MET A 85 1.83 -10.67 1.72
C MET A 85 2.04 -10.09 0.31
N SER A 86 2.30 -8.78 0.19
CA SER A 86 2.55 -8.12 -1.09
C SER A 86 3.95 -8.36 -1.69
N VAL A 87 4.94 -8.81 -0.89
CA VAL A 87 6.34 -8.99 -1.34
C VAL A 87 6.43 -9.90 -2.57
N SER A 88 5.75 -11.06 -2.56
CA SER A 88 5.77 -12.01 -3.68
C SER A 88 5.14 -11.48 -4.98
N ASN A 89 4.28 -10.46 -4.88
CA ASN A 89 3.72 -9.77 -6.06
C ASN A 89 4.67 -8.65 -6.52
N HIS A 90 5.28 -7.94 -5.58
CA HIS A 90 6.31 -6.93 -5.88
C HIS A 90 7.51 -7.53 -6.62
N GLU A 91 8.00 -8.71 -6.23
CA GLU A 91 9.06 -9.43 -6.95
C GLU A 91 8.67 -9.75 -8.41
N LYS A 92 7.44 -10.23 -8.63
CA LYS A 92 6.92 -10.52 -9.98
C LYS A 92 6.75 -9.25 -10.81
N GLU A 93 6.31 -8.15 -10.19
CA GLU A 93 6.17 -6.86 -10.84
C GLU A 93 7.55 -6.27 -11.21
N MET A 94 8.55 -6.36 -10.33
CA MET A 94 9.94 -5.99 -10.64
C MET A 94 10.51 -6.83 -11.79
N ALA A 95 10.31 -8.16 -11.78
CA ALA A 95 10.73 -9.04 -12.88
C ALA A 95 10.01 -8.76 -14.21
N ALA A 96 8.78 -8.23 -14.17
CA ALA A 96 8.06 -7.78 -15.36
C ALA A 96 8.55 -6.40 -15.85
N MET A 97 8.87 -5.48 -14.93
CA MET A 97 9.46 -4.17 -15.26
C MET A 97 10.87 -4.31 -15.85
N ALA A 98 11.66 -5.28 -15.38
CA ALA A 98 12.99 -5.59 -15.91
C ALA A 98 13.01 -5.99 -17.41
N LYS A 99 11.85 -6.34 -17.98
CA LYS A 99 11.68 -6.63 -19.43
C LYS A 99 11.24 -5.43 -20.25
N ARG A 100 10.97 -4.28 -19.62
CA ARG A 100 10.34 -3.09 -20.23
C ARG A 100 11.16 -1.81 -20.02
N LEU A 101 11.74 -1.66 -18.84
CA LEU A 101 12.59 -0.53 -18.46
C LEU A 101 14.04 -0.78 -18.88
N ASN A 102 14.80 0.29 -19.08
CA ASN A 102 16.24 0.18 -19.28
C ASN A 102 16.98 -0.05 -17.94
N ALA A 103 18.29 -0.34 -18.01
CA ALA A 103 19.09 -0.67 -16.83
C ALA A 103 19.15 0.45 -15.78
N LYS A 104 19.15 1.73 -16.19
CA LYS A 104 19.17 2.89 -15.27
C LYS A 104 17.83 3.05 -14.55
N GLU A 105 16.73 2.98 -15.29
CA GLU A 105 15.37 3.04 -14.74
C GLU A 105 15.06 1.87 -13.81
N LEU A 106 15.48 0.66 -14.18
CA LEU A 106 15.31 -0.53 -13.34
C LEU A 106 16.12 -0.41 -12.04
N ARG A 107 17.37 0.07 -12.11
CA ARG A 107 18.20 0.34 -10.92
C ARG A 107 17.52 1.36 -10.01
N LYS A 108 17.03 2.48 -10.56
CA LYS A 108 16.29 3.51 -9.81
C LYS A 108 15.03 2.94 -9.13
N ALA A 109 14.25 2.14 -9.85
CA ALA A 109 13.04 1.52 -9.30
C ALA A 109 13.36 0.54 -8.15
N GLN A 110 14.37 -0.31 -8.32
CA GLN A 110 14.83 -1.25 -7.29
C GLN A 110 15.40 -0.53 -6.07
N ALA A 111 16.21 0.51 -6.27
CA ALA A 111 16.80 1.32 -5.21
C ALA A 111 15.70 2.04 -4.38
N GLY A 112 14.68 2.58 -5.04
CA GLY A 112 13.50 3.14 -4.37
C GLY A 112 12.74 2.12 -3.53
N ALA A 113 12.52 0.92 -4.05
CA ALA A 113 11.88 -0.17 -3.30
C ALA A 113 12.74 -0.63 -2.10
N ASN A 114 14.06 -0.73 -2.27
CA ASN A 114 15.01 -1.04 -1.19
C ASN A 114 14.95 0.01 -0.08
N ALA A 115 14.95 1.30 -0.43
CA ALA A 115 14.87 2.41 0.51
C ALA A 115 13.54 2.41 1.29
N GLU A 116 12.40 2.28 0.61
CA GLU A 116 11.08 2.18 1.27
C GLU A 116 11.00 0.94 2.19
N MET A 117 11.55 -0.20 1.77
CA MET A 117 11.64 -1.42 2.59
C MET A 117 12.59 -1.25 3.80
N LYS A 118 13.69 -0.49 3.67
CA LYS A 118 14.60 -0.15 4.77
C LYS A 118 13.86 0.66 5.84
N LEU A 119 13.11 1.69 5.45
CA LEU A 119 12.27 2.48 6.35
C LEU A 119 11.14 1.65 7.00
N ALA A 120 10.51 0.73 6.27
CA ALA A 120 9.53 -0.20 6.82
C ALA A 120 10.14 -1.12 7.91
N LYS A 121 11.35 -1.66 7.68
CA LYS A 121 12.07 -2.47 8.68
C LYS A 121 12.39 -1.68 9.96
N ILE A 122 12.88 -0.45 9.83
CA ILE A 122 13.12 0.46 10.97
C ILE A 122 11.80 0.69 11.74
N SER A 123 10.71 0.88 11.00
CA SER A 123 9.37 1.11 11.57
C SER A 123 8.81 -0.14 12.28
N ILE A 124 9.23 -1.36 11.91
CA ILE A 124 8.94 -2.58 12.68
C ILE A 124 9.77 -2.59 13.97
N VAL A 125 11.07 -2.26 13.92
CA VAL A 125 11.96 -2.26 15.10
C VAL A 125 11.47 -1.31 16.19
N ILE A 126 11.07 -0.08 15.86
CA ILE A 126 10.53 0.88 16.85
C ILE A 126 9.20 0.40 17.46
N VAL A 127 8.33 -0.25 16.67
CA VAL A 127 7.08 -0.85 17.17
C VAL A 127 7.38 -2.01 18.11
N THR A 128 8.27 -2.92 17.73
CA THR A 128 8.66 -4.06 18.56
C THR A 128 9.30 -3.58 19.86
N GLN A 129 10.17 -2.56 19.81
CA GLN A 129 10.74 -1.92 21.00
C GLN A 129 9.64 -1.37 21.92
N PHE A 130 8.70 -0.58 21.38
CA PHE A 130 7.59 -0.02 22.17
C PHE A 130 6.77 -1.12 22.85
N LEU A 131 6.42 -2.18 22.11
CA LEU A 131 5.65 -3.30 22.66
C LEU A 131 6.43 -4.06 23.74
N LEU A 132 7.71 -4.34 23.53
CA LEU A 132 8.55 -5.01 24.53
C LEU A 132 8.74 -4.15 25.80
N SER A 133 8.82 -2.82 25.66
CA SER A 133 8.95 -1.92 26.80
C SER A 133 7.65 -1.73 27.60
N TRP A 134 6.50 -1.63 26.92
CA TRP A 134 5.22 -1.37 27.59
C TRP A 134 4.46 -2.62 28.05
N SER A 135 4.58 -3.75 27.34
CA SER A 135 3.80 -4.96 27.67
C SER A 135 4.04 -5.50 29.09
N PRO A 136 5.27 -5.53 29.65
CA PRO A 136 5.49 -6.00 31.02
C PRO A 136 4.71 -5.18 32.06
N TYR A 137 4.74 -3.85 31.93
CA TYR A 137 3.98 -2.95 32.81
C TYR A 137 2.46 -3.08 32.59
N ALA A 138 2.03 -3.17 31.33
CA ALA A 138 0.63 -3.38 30.98
C ALA A 138 0.07 -4.71 31.53
N ILE A 139 0.87 -5.77 31.59
CA ILE A 139 0.49 -7.05 32.22
C ILE A 139 0.34 -6.90 33.73
N VAL A 140 1.26 -6.20 34.41
CA VAL A 140 1.20 -5.97 35.87
C VAL A 140 -0.03 -5.16 36.25
N ALA A 141 -0.36 -4.09 35.51
CA ALA A 141 -1.58 -3.32 35.75
C ALA A 141 -2.87 -4.14 35.49
N LEU A 142 -2.89 -5.08 34.53
CA LEU A 142 -4.02 -6.01 34.37
C LEU A 142 -4.09 -7.04 35.52
N LEU A 143 -2.96 -7.52 36.04
CA LEU A 143 -2.93 -8.40 37.22
C LEU A 143 -3.45 -7.68 38.47
N ALA A 144 -3.08 -6.42 38.67
CA ALA A 144 -3.60 -5.58 39.74
C ALA A 144 -5.13 -5.38 39.64
N GLN A 145 -5.67 -5.20 38.42
CA GLN A 145 -7.09 -4.89 38.24
C GLN A 145 -8.01 -6.12 38.16
N PHE A 146 -7.51 -7.25 37.62
CA PHE A 146 -8.31 -8.44 37.33
C PHE A 146 -7.79 -9.73 37.97
N GLY A 147 -6.53 -9.78 38.38
CA GLY A 147 -5.85 -10.97 38.91
C GLY A 147 -5.61 -10.94 40.43
N PRO A 148 -4.59 -11.66 40.92
CA PRO A 148 -4.15 -11.62 42.32
C PRO A 148 -3.35 -10.32 42.57
N ILE A 149 -3.86 -9.44 43.44
CA ILE A 149 -3.21 -8.16 43.76
C ILE A 149 -1.93 -8.34 44.57
N GLU A 150 -1.84 -9.43 45.34
CA GLU A 150 -0.68 -9.83 46.15
C GLU A 150 0.60 -10.07 45.33
N TRP A 151 0.48 -10.29 44.01
CA TRP A 151 1.64 -10.40 43.10
C TRP A 151 2.22 -9.01 42.74
N VAL A 152 1.43 -7.94 42.90
CA VAL A 152 1.79 -6.56 42.53
C VAL A 152 2.48 -5.87 43.70
N THR A 153 3.66 -6.39 44.04
CA THR A 153 4.57 -5.79 45.02
C THR A 153 5.18 -4.48 44.49
N PRO A 154 5.75 -3.60 45.35
CA PRO A 154 6.35 -2.34 44.91
C PRO A 154 7.38 -2.49 43.79
N TYR A 155 8.23 -3.52 43.82
CA TYR A 155 9.21 -3.77 42.75
C TYR A 155 8.61 -4.45 41.52
N ALA A 156 7.56 -5.28 41.69
CA ALA A 156 6.83 -5.85 40.56
C ALA A 156 6.11 -4.78 39.72
N ALA A 157 5.68 -3.66 40.32
CA ALA A 157 5.21 -2.48 39.59
C ALA A 157 6.38 -1.59 39.11
N GLN A 158 7.34 -1.27 39.99
CA GLN A 158 8.36 -0.27 39.71
C GLN A 158 9.34 -0.68 38.60
N LEU A 159 9.81 -1.93 38.55
CA LEU A 159 10.79 -2.34 37.54
C LEU A 159 10.20 -2.32 36.10
N PRO A 160 9.01 -2.89 35.84
CA PRO A 160 8.35 -2.77 34.54
C PRO A 160 8.04 -1.33 34.14
N VAL A 161 7.57 -0.47 35.06
CA VAL A 161 7.25 0.91 34.66
C VAL A 161 8.49 1.73 34.32
N MET A 162 9.63 1.49 34.97
CA MET A 162 10.88 2.15 34.56
C MET A 162 11.31 1.74 33.15
N PHE A 163 11.11 0.47 32.77
CA PHE A 163 11.38 0.00 31.40
C PHE A 163 10.38 0.59 30.38
N ALA A 164 9.10 0.74 30.75
CA ALA A 164 8.09 1.41 29.93
C ALA A 164 8.41 2.91 29.73
N LYS A 165 8.81 3.63 30.78
CA LYS A 165 9.23 5.04 30.69
C LYS A 165 10.50 5.21 29.85
N ALA A 166 11.46 4.29 29.95
CA ALA A 166 12.65 4.26 29.11
C ALA A 166 12.34 4.04 27.61
N SER A 167 11.13 3.55 27.25
CA SER A 167 10.74 3.37 25.85
C SER A 167 10.95 4.63 25.00
N ALA A 168 10.72 5.82 25.56
CA ALA A 168 10.74 7.08 24.81
C ALA A 168 12.13 7.49 24.30
N ILE A 169 13.23 6.95 24.88
CA ILE A 169 14.59 7.32 24.48
C ILE A 169 15.18 6.42 23.38
N HIS A 170 14.56 5.27 23.06
CA HIS A 170 15.15 4.32 22.11
C HIS A 170 15.02 4.75 20.65
N ASN A 171 13.95 5.45 20.26
CA ASN A 171 13.72 5.82 18.85
C ASN A 171 14.89 6.63 18.23
N PRO A 172 15.42 7.70 18.86
CA PRO A 172 16.61 8.40 18.35
C PRO A 172 17.84 7.49 18.18
N MET A 173 18.06 6.56 19.12
CA MET A 173 19.18 5.61 19.07
C MET A 173 19.02 4.57 17.95
N ILE A 174 17.79 4.11 17.70
CA ILE A 174 17.46 3.23 16.58
C ILE A 174 17.74 3.96 15.26
N TYR A 175 17.28 5.21 15.11
CA TYR A 175 17.53 5.99 13.90
C TYR A 175 19.03 6.27 13.69
N SER A 176 19.79 6.61 14.74
CA SER A 176 21.22 6.90 14.62
C SER A 176 22.09 5.71 14.19
N VAL A 177 21.59 4.47 14.26
CA VAL A 177 22.30 3.27 13.77
C VAL A 177 21.69 2.63 12.52
N SER A 178 20.53 3.08 12.05
CA SER A 178 19.79 2.40 10.96
C SER A 178 19.19 3.28 9.87
N HIS A 179 18.99 4.58 10.10
CA HIS A 179 18.33 5.47 9.13
C HIS A 179 19.38 6.27 8.33
N PRO A 180 19.58 6.01 7.02
CA PRO A 180 20.74 6.54 6.29
C PRO A 180 20.77 8.08 6.17
N LYS A 181 19.73 8.73 5.63
CA LYS A 181 19.67 10.22 5.59
C LYS A 181 19.82 10.89 6.96
N PHE A 182 19.31 10.28 8.02
CA PHE A 182 19.43 10.82 9.37
C PHE A 182 20.88 10.67 9.89
N ARG A 183 21.56 9.57 9.54
CA ARG A 183 22.98 9.36 9.82
C ARG A 183 23.89 10.29 9.02
N GLU A 184 23.58 10.54 7.74
CA GLU A 184 24.24 11.56 6.90
C GLU A 184 24.12 12.95 7.56
N ALA A 185 22.91 13.32 7.99
CA ALA A 185 22.67 14.58 8.71
C ALA A 185 23.42 14.66 10.06
N ILE A 186 23.48 13.57 10.84
CA ILE A 186 24.29 13.54 12.06
C ILE A 186 25.79 13.66 11.74
N ALA A 187 26.29 12.96 10.72
CA ALA A 187 27.69 13.03 10.30
C ALA A 187 28.11 14.46 9.92
N SER A 188 27.24 15.19 9.22
CA SER A 188 27.51 16.59 8.83
C SER A 188 27.38 17.61 9.97
N ASN A 189 26.47 17.41 10.94
CA ASN A 189 26.15 18.42 11.96
C ASN A 189 26.69 18.10 13.36
N PHE A 190 26.67 16.83 13.76
CA PHE A 190 27.02 16.35 15.11
C PHE A 190 27.81 15.02 15.07
N PRO A 191 28.93 14.92 14.33
CA PRO A 191 29.62 13.65 14.06
C PRO A 191 30.07 12.88 15.31
N TRP A 192 30.28 13.58 16.43
CA TRP A 192 30.66 12.99 17.72
C TRP A 192 29.60 12.02 18.30
N ILE A 193 28.33 12.11 17.86
CA ILE A 193 27.25 11.22 18.30
C ILE A 193 27.42 9.79 17.73
N ILE A 194 28.00 9.65 16.54
CA ILE A 194 28.10 8.36 15.82
C ILE A 194 29.53 7.81 15.76
N THR A 195 30.38 8.17 16.72
CA THR A 195 31.78 7.70 16.81
C THR A 195 31.91 6.17 16.81
N CYS A 196 31.02 5.46 17.50
CA CYS A 196 30.97 3.99 17.54
C CYS A 196 30.24 3.35 16.35
N CYS A 197 29.66 4.15 15.44
CA CYS A 197 28.88 3.69 14.29
C CYS A 197 29.06 4.67 13.12
N GLN A 198 30.31 4.86 12.71
CA GLN A 198 30.70 5.83 11.67
C GLN A 198 29.84 5.68 10.40
N PHE A 199 29.53 6.80 9.76
CA PHE A 199 28.74 6.86 8.55
C PHE A 199 29.60 6.55 7.31
N ASP A 200 29.14 5.65 6.43
CA ASP A 200 29.68 5.44 5.08
C ASP A 200 28.72 6.05 4.06
N GLU A 201 29.23 6.78 3.06
CA GLU A 201 28.42 7.34 1.97
C GLU A 201 27.63 6.27 1.20
N LYS A 202 28.07 5.01 1.24
CA LYS A 202 27.34 3.85 0.69
C LYS A 202 25.97 3.64 1.32
N GLU A 203 25.75 4.07 2.55
CA GLU A 203 24.46 3.84 3.24
C GLU A 203 23.28 4.53 2.54
N VAL A 204 23.56 5.65 1.88
CA VAL A 204 22.61 6.50 1.16
C VAL A 204 22.63 6.28 -0.36
N GLU A 205 23.39 5.32 -0.89
CA GLU A 205 23.43 5.01 -2.34
C GLU A 205 22.04 4.64 -2.89
N ASP A 206 21.31 3.73 -2.23
CA ASP A 206 19.92 3.38 -2.59
C ASP A 206 19.01 4.63 -2.68
N GLU A 207 19.21 5.58 -1.76
CA GLU A 207 18.36 6.78 -1.65
C GLU A 207 18.73 7.82 -2.70
N LYS A 208 20.03 7.99 -2.99
CA LYS A 208 20.55 8.84 -4.07
C LYS A 208 20.12 8.31 -5.44
N ASP A 209 20.20 7.00 -5.68
CA ASP A 209 19.72 6.35 -6.90
C ASP A 209 18.19 6.47 -7.07
N ALA A 210 17.43 6.34 -5.98
CA ALA A 210 15.97 6.47 -5.98
C ALA A 210 15.48 7.89 -6.32
N GLU A 211 16.27 8.91 -5.98
CA GLU A 211 15.93 10.32 -6.20
C GLU A 211 16.51 10.89 -7.51
N ALA A 212 17.65 10.39 -7.98
CA ALA A 212 18.34 10.86 -9.19
C ALA A 212 17.42 10.95 -10.42
N GLU A 213 17.31 12.13 -11.03
CA GLU A 213 16.54 12.32 -12.26
C GLU A 213 17.24 11.63 -13.45
N ILE A 214 16.47 10.92 -14.27
CA ILE A 214 16.97 10.24 -15.47
C ILE A 214 16.79 11.20 -16.65
N PRO A 215 17.85 11.63 -17.35
CA PRO A 215 17.75 12.54 -18.49
C PRO A 215 16.77 12.03 -19.55
N ALA A 216 16.01 12.91 -20.17
CA ALA A 216 14.93 12.53 -21.09
C ALA A 216 15.40 11.65 -22.27
N GLY A 217 16.63 11.84 -22.75
CA GLY A 217 17.23 11.02 -23.81
C GLY A 217 17.72 9.62 -23.37
N GLU A 218 17.66 9.31 -22.06
CA GLU A 218 18.04 8.01 -21.49
C GLU A 218 16.88 7.28 -20.81
N GLN A 219 15.64 7.78 -20.90
CA GLN A 219 14.45 7.07 -20.44
C GLN A 219 14.07 5.98 -21.47
N SER A 220 13.36 4.94 -21.06
CA SER A 220 12.80 3.96 -22.01
C SER A 220 11.71 4.65 -22.83
N GLY A 221 12.09 5.21 -23.98
CA GLY A 221 11.16 5.78 -24.92
C GLY A 221 10.15 4.72 -25.37
N GLY A 222 8.86 4.99 -25.17
CA GLY A 222 7.78 4.20 -25.78
C GLY A 222 8.00 4.02 -27.28
N GLU A 223 8.59 5.03 -27.93
CA GLU A 223 9.06 5.00 -29.31
C GLU A 223 9.80 3.73 -29.73
N ALA A 224 10.62 3.09 -28.89
CA ALA A 224 11.34 1.88 -29.31
C ALA A 224 10.40 0.66 -29.46
N VAL A 225 9.43 0.54 -28.56
CA VAL A 225 8.42 -0.55 -28.57
C VAL A 225 7.31 -0.23 -29.57
N ASP A 226 6.84 1.02 -29.60
CA ASP A 226 5.83 1.50 -30.53
C ASP A 226 6.32 1.44 -31.98
N ASN A 227 7.58 1.83 -32.28
CA ASN A 227 8.14 1.69 -33.63
C ASN A 227 8.37 0.22 -34.02
N ALA A 228 8.64 -0.68 -33.07
CA ALA A 228 8.74 -2.11 -33.35
C ALA A 228 7.36 -2.70 -33.70
N GLN A 229 6.34 -2.43 -32.88
CA GLN A 229 4.95 -2.86 -33.13
C GLN A 229 4.39 -2.23 -34.42
N MET A 230 4.69 -0.96 -34.69
CA MET A 230 4.27 -0.28 -35.91
C MET A 230 5.02 -0.80 -37.15
N LYS A 231 6.28 -1.24 -37.04
CA LYS A 231 6.97 -1.99 -38.11
C LYS A 231 6.33 -3.35 -38.37
N GLU A 232 5.98 -4.11 -37.34
CA GLU A 232 5.28 -5.39 -37.51
C GLU A 232 3.91 -5.20 -38.16
N MET A 233 3.15 -4.18 -37.75
CA MET A 233 1.86 -3.83 -38.36
C MET A 233 2.01 -3.43 -39.83
N MET A 234 2.99 -2.59 -40.18
CA MET A 234 3.29 -2.24 -41.58
C MET A 234 3.72 -3.47 -42.40
N ALA A 235 4.55 -4.36 -41.85
CA ALA A 235 4.96 -5.59 -42.52
C ALA A 235 3.79 -6.56 -42.74
N MET A 236 2.84 -6.63 -41.79
CA MET A 236 1.60 -7.40 -41.94
C MET A 236 0.70 -6.80 -43.03
N MET A 237 0.58 -5.47 -43.08
CA MET A 237 -0.20 -4.76 -44.10
C MET A 237 0.39 -4.94 -45.51
N GLN A 238 1.72 -4.88 -45.64
CA GLN A 238 2.42 -5.20 -46.90
C GLN A 238 2.21 -6.66 -47.33
N LYS A 239 2.20 -7.62 -46.41
CA LYS A 239 1.88 -9.03 -46.73
C LYS A 239 0.44 -9.20 -47.23
N MET A 240 -0.54 -8.51 -46.65
CA MET A 240 -1.92 -8.50 -47.20
C MET A 240 -1.99 -7.90 -48.61
N GLN A 241 -1.28 -6.79 -48.86
CA GLN A 241 -1.24 -6.17 -50.20
C GLN A 241 -0.58 -7.09 -51.23
N ALA A 242 0.51 -7.77 -50.86
CA ALA A 242 1.16 -8.77 -51.73
C ALA A 242 0.25 -9.97 -52.03
N GLN A 243 -0.55 -10.43 -51.05
CA GLN A 243 -1.55 -11.48 -51.28
C GLN A 243 -2.67 -11.02 -52.23
N GLN A 244 -3.18 -9.79 -52.08
CA GLN A 244 -4.16 -9.23 -53.03
C GLN A 244 -3.60 -9.11 -54.45
N GLN A 245 -2.33 -8.71 -54.62
CA GLN A 245 -1.69 -8.65 -55.93
C GLN A 245 -1.50 -10.04 -56.57
N GLN A 246 -1.21 -11.07 -55.78
CA GLN A 246 -1.17 -12.45 -56.28
C GLN A 246 -2.56 -12.97 -56.68
N GLN A 247 -3.62 -12.58 -55.97
CA GLN A 247 -5.00 -12.95 -56.33
C GLN A 247 -5.51 -12.23 -57.58
N ALA A 248 -4.98 -11.05 -57.90
CA ALA A 248 -5.29 -10.31 -59.13
C ALA A 248 -4.61 -10.89 -60.41
N ALA A 249 -3.75 -11.91 -60.28
CA ALA A 249 -2.95 -12.45 -61.39
C ALA A 249 -3.59 -13.65 -62.13
N TYR A 250 -4.78 -14.11 -61.72
CA TYR A 250 -5.51 -15.16 -62.44
C TYR A 250 -6.45 -14.57 -63.51
N PRO A 251 -6.36 -14.99 -64.79
CA PRO A 251 -7.23 -14.47 -65.85
C PRO A 251 -8.66 -15.05 -65.76
N PRO A 252 -9.70 -14.28 -66.09
CA PRO A 252 -11.08 -14.76 -66.08
C PRO A 252 -11.37 -15.74 -67.23
N GLN A 253 -11.95 -16.89 -66.91
CA GLN A 253 -12.41 -17.90 -67.88
C GLN A 253 -13.82 -17.57 -68.42
N GLY A 254 -13.97 -17.69 -69.74
CA GLY A 254 -15.18 -17.88 -70.56
C GLY A 254 -16.58 -17.44 -70.06
N TYR A 255 -17.19 -16.51 -70.79
CA TYR A 255 -18.66 -16.31 -70.78
C TYR A 255 -19.40 -17.43 -71.54
N PRO A 256 -20.54 -17.95 -71.05
CA PRO A 256 -21.47 -18.76 -71.84
C PRO A 256 -22.38 -17.89 -72.73
N PRO A 257 -22.94 -18.44 -73.84
CA PRO A 257 -23.73 -17.69 -74.81
C PRO A 257 -25.17 -17.36 -74.31
N PRO A 258 -25.81 -16.29 -74.84
CA PRO A 258 -27.12 -15.83 -74.39
C PRO A 258 -28.31 -16.60 -75.00
N PRO A 259 -29.47 -16.70 -74.30
CA PRO A 259 -30.70 -17.27 -74.84
C PRO A 259 -31.50 -16.28 -75.73
N PRO A 260 -32.41 -16.76 -76.59
CA PRO A 260 -33.15 -15.91 -77.53
C PRO A 260 -34.21 -15.00 -76.89
N GLN A 261 -34.44 -13.84 -77.51
CA GLN A 261 -35.41 -12.83 -77.05
C GLN A 261 -36.86 -13.15 -77.45
N GLY A 262 -37.79 -12.95 -76.51
CA GLY A 262 -39.23 -12.84 -76.75
C GLY A 262 -39.77 -11.58 -76.08
N TYR A 263 -40.64 -10.84 -76.77
CA TYR A 263 -41.12 -9.48 -76.42
C TYR A 263 -42.59 -9.50 -75.90
N PRO A 264 -43.20 -8.38 -75.43
CA PRO A 264 -43.90 -8.33 -74.13
C PRO A 264 -45.42 -8.08 -74.30
N PRO A 265 -46.24 -7.74 -73.26
CA PRO A 265 -46.21 -6.44 -72.53
C PRO A 265 -46.45 -6.64 -71.00
N GLN A 266 -46.79 -5.70 -70.10
CA GLN A 266 -47.05 -4.24 -70.11
C GLN A 266 -46.83 -3.65 -68.68
N GLY A 267 -46.97 -2.32 -68.50
CA GLY A 267 -47.40 -1.71 -67.23
C GLY A 267 -46.34 -1.03 -66.34
N TYR A 268 -46.45 0.30 -66.19
CA TYR A 268 -45.73 1.22 -65.29
C TYR A 268 -46.74 2.32 -64.86
N PRO A 269 -46.47 3.21 -63.87
CA PRO A 269 -45.53 3.23 -62.73
C PRO A 269 -46.31 3.63 -61.43
N PRO A 270 -45.83 4.48 -60.49
CA PRO A 270 -44.53 4.61 -59.82
C PRO A 270 -44.62 4.46 -58.28
N GLN A 271 -43.49 4.26 -57.59
CA GLN A 271 -42.95 5.14 -56.52
C GLN A 271 -41.75 4.47 -55.84
N GLY A 272 -40.84 5.26 -55.27
CA GLY A 272 -39.57 4.76 -54.72
C GLY A 272 -39.27 5.22 -53.29
N TYR A 273 -38.42 4.43 -52.62
CA TYR A 273 -37.72 4.68 -51.35
C TYR A 273 -38.57 4.67 -50.05
N PRO A 274 -37.98 4.35 -48.86
CA PRO A 274 -36.57 4.05 -48.55
C PRO A 274 -36.38 2.62 -47.91
N PRO A 275 -35.49 2.29 -46.92
CA PRO A 275 -34.58 1.14 -47.09
C PRO A 275 -34.56 0.05 -45.99
N GLN A 276 -33.87 -1.07 -46.31
CA GLN A 276 -33.34 -2.15 -45.45
C GLN A 276 -34.23 -2.88 -44.41
N GLY A 277 -34.18 -4.22 -44.47
CA GLY A 277 -34.45 -5.08 -43.31
C GLY A 277 -34.28 -6.60 -43.55
N TYR A 278 -33.44 -7.24 -42.72
CA TYR A 278 -33.71 -8.50 -41.97
C TYR A 278 -34.11 -9.82 -42.68
N PRO A 279 -34.28 -10.98 -41.98
CA PRO A 279 -33.62 -11.56 -40.77
C PRO A 279 -33.11 -13.02 -41.09
N PRO A 280 -32.95 -14.01 -40.15
CA PRO A 280 -34.04 -14.69 -39.40
C PRO A 280 -33.74 -15.03 -37.89
N GLN A 281 -34.67 -15.75 -37.24
CA GLN A 281 -34.82 -15.99 -35.78
C GLN A 281 -34.12 -17.24 -35.21
N GLY A 282 -34.04 -17.35 -33.85
CA GLY A 282 -34.15 -18.65 -33.14
C GLY A 282 -33.75 -18.68 -31.64
N TYR A 283 -34.62 -19.25 -30.78
CA TYR A 283 -34.42 -19.66 -29.36
C TYR A 283 -34.51 -18.57 -28.24
N PRO A 284 -34.93 -18.92 -26.99
CA PRO A 284 -35.98 -18.17 -26.26
C PRO A 284 -35.51 -17.44 -24.98
N PRO A 285 -36.36 -16.59 -24.37
CA PRO A 285 -35.97 -15.71 -23.26
C PRO A 285 -36.03 -16.37 -21.87
N PRO A 286 -35.17 -15.94 -20.91
CA PRO A 286 -35.33 -16.28 -19.49
C PRO A 286 -36.52 -15.55 -18.85
N GLN A 287 -37.22 -16.23 -17.94
CA GLN A 287 -38.32 -15.66 -17.14
C GLN A 287 -37.80 -14.98 -15.85
N GLY A 288 -38.62 -14.12 -15.26
CA GLY A 288 -38.27 -13.27 -14.10
C GLY A 288 -38.33 -13.95 -12.71
N PRO A 289 -38.11 -13.18 -11.63
CA PRO A 289 -38.00 -13.65 -10.23
C PRO A 289 -39.35 -13.52 -9.46
N PRO A 290 -39.40 -13.77 -8.13
CA PRO A 290 -38.88 -14.87 -7.30
C PRO A 290 -40.07 -15.59 -6.58
N PRO A 291 -39.85 -16.37 -5.48
CA PRO A 291 -40.28 -15.84 -4.17
C PRO A 291 -39.38 -16.22 -2.96
N GLN A 292 -39.78 -15.77 -1.76
CA GLN A 292 -39.04 -15.83 -0.49
C GLN A 292 -39.53 -16.94 0.46
N GLY A 293 -38.63 -17.46 1.30
CA GLY A 293 -38.94 -18.10 2.60
C GLY A 293 -39.38 -19.58 2.58
N PRO A 294 -39.54 -20.20 3.76
CA PRO A 294 -39.29 -19.66 5.11
C PRO A 294 -37.80 -19.67 5.53
#